data_AF-A0A530ABW1-F1
#
_entry.id   AF-A0A530ABW1-F1
#
_cell.length_a   1.000
_cell.length_b   1.000
_cell.length_c   1.000
_cell.angle_alpha   90.00
_cell.angle_beta   90.00
_cell.angle_gamma   90.00
#
_symmetry.space_group_name_H-M   'P 1'
#
loop_
_entity.id
_entity.type
_entity.pdbx_description
1 polymer ?
#
loop_
_entity_poly.entity_id
_entity_poly.type
_entity_poly.pdbx_seq_one_letter_code
_entity_poly.pdbx_strand_id
1 'polypeptide(L)' 'LAPPPVPETDLGIADCFVWQADPGYLEPVRKVNRVDIGLIRGVDRVRDILLDNTERFSSGYAANNVLLWG' A
#
# COMPACT_ATOMS: atom_id res chain seq x y z
N LEU A 1 31.36 -18.18 10.61
CA LEU A 1 30.40 -18.18 9.48
C LEU A 1 29.67 -16.85 9.53
N ALA A 2 29.68 -16.07 8.45
CA ALA A 2 28.94 -14.79 8.38
C ALA A 2 27.48 -15.05 7.96
N PRO A 3 26.52 -14.19 8.37
CA PRO A 3 25.14 -14.30 7.93
C PRO A 3 25.00 -14.08 6.41
N PRO A 4 23.96 -14.62 5.77
CA PRO A 4 23.67 -14.37 4.37
C PRO A 4 23.49 -12.86 4.09
N PRO A 5 23.87 -12.37 2.90
CA PRO A 5 23.65 -10.99 2.52
C PRO A 5 22.16 -10.66 2.39
N VAL A 6 21.81 -9.40 2.66
CA VAL A 6 20.44 -8.88 2.54
C VAL A 6 19.99 -8.92 1.07
N PRO A 7 18.77 -9.40 0.75
CA PRO A 7 18.24 -9.34 -0.60
C PRO A 7 18.07 -7.90 -1.11
N GLU A 8 18.35 -7.68 -2.40
CA GLU A 8 18.09 -6.39 -3.06
C GLU A 8 16.57 -6.17 -3.21
N THR A 9 16.15 -4.93 -2.97
CA THR A 9 14.75 -4.52 -3.14
C THR A 9 14.59 -3.79 -4.48
N ASP A 10 13.94 -4.44 -5.44
CA ASP A 10 13.44 -3.79 -6.65
C ASP A 10 11.97 -3.43 -6.45
N LEU A 11 11.62 -2.15 -6.57
CA LEU A 11 10.23 -1.69 -6.45
C LEU A 11 9.42 -1.90 -7.73
N GLY A 12 10.05 -2.23 -8.85
CA GLY A 12 9.40 -2.44 -10.15
C GLY A 12 8.83 -3.85 -10.37
N ILE A 13 9.11 -4.81 -9.48
CA ILE A 13 8.71 -6.22 -9.66
C ILE A 13 7.36 -6.58 -9.03
N ALA A 14 6.80 -5.71 -8.19
CA ALA A 14 5.53 -5.96 -7.50
C ALA A 14 4.85 -4.64 -7.07
N ASP A 15 3.53 -4.69 -6.91
CA ASP A 15 2.73 -3.55 -6.44
C ASP A 15 2.61 -3.49 -4.90
N CYS A 16 3.04 -4.54 -4.20
CA CYS A 16 2.87 -4.69 -2.76
C CYS A 16 4.06 -5.44 -2.17
N PHE A 17 4.48 -5.00 -0.98
CA PHE A 17 5.63 -5.55 -0.28
C PHE A 17 5.34 -5.69 1.21
N VAL A 18 5.96 -6.70 1.83
CA VAL A 18 6.03 -6.83 3.29
C VAL A 18 7.41 -6.37 3.73
N TRP A 19 7.46 -5.48 4.72
CA TRP A 19 8.72 -5.08 5.34
C TRP A 19 9.24 -6.20 6.24
N GLN A 20 10.42 -6.72 5.92
CA GLN A 20 11.15 -7.69 6.73
C GLN A 20 12.25 -6.95 7.50
N ALA A 21 11.99 -6.64 8.77
CA ALA A 21 12.85 -5.76 9.58
C ALA A 21 14.27 -6.29 9.81
N ASP A 22 14.45 -7.61 9.85
CA ASP A 22 15.74 -8.29 9.87
C ASP A 22 15.65 -9.39 8.80
N PRO A 23 16.42 -9.31 7.70
CA PRO A 23 17.62 -8.49 7.47
C PRO A 23 17.42 -7.06 6.94
N GLY A 24 16.19 -6.56 6.84
CA GLY A 24 15.90 -5.18 6.39
C GLY A 24 15.67 -5.07 4.89
N TYR A 25 14.65 -5.74 4.36
CA TYR A 25 14.30 -5.69 2.93
C TYR A 25 12.78 -5.69 2.71
N LEU A 26 12.35 -5.30 1.50
CA LEU A 26 10.97 -5.41 1.09
C LEU A 26 10.74 -6.70 0.31
N GLU A 27 9.98 -7.62 0.89
CA GLU A 27 9.62 -8.88 0.26
C GLU A 27 8.41 -8.69 -0.67
N PRO A 28 8.52 -8.98 -1.98
CA PRO A 28 7.42 -8.75 -2.92
C PRO A 28 6.26 -9.74 -2.72
N VAL A 29 5.04 -9.21 -2.64
CA VAL A 29 3.81 -10.01 -2.58
C VAL A 29 3.34 -10.33 -4.00
N ARG A 30 3.65 -11.55 -4.47
CA ARG A 30 3.32 -11.99 -5.85
C ARG A 30 1.82 -12.05 -6.15
N LYS A 31 0.99 -12.32 -5.14
CA LYS A 31 -0.47 -12.38 -5.26
C LYS A 31 -1.10 -11.62 -4.10
N VAL A 32 -1.51 -10.40 -4.37
CA VAL A 32 -2.22 -9.56 -3.40
C VAL A 32 -3.69 -9.99 -3.34
N ASN A 33 -4.16 -10.37 -2.15
CA ASN A 33 -5.59 -10.61 -1.90
C ASN A 33 -6.29 -9.26 -1.72
N ARG A 34 -6.60 -8.61 -2.85
CA ARG A 34 -7.37 -7.36 -2.90
C ARG A 34 -8.84 -7.65 -3.19
N VAL A 35 -9.73 -6.91 -2.52
CA VAL A 35 -11.15 -6.83 -2.87
C VAL A 35 -11.32 -5.56 -3.69
N ASP A 36 -12.05 -5.64 -4.81
CA ASP A 36 -12.34 -4.47 -5.62
C ASP A 36 -13.15 -3.46 -4.80
N ILE A 37 -12.67 -2.22 -4.74
CA ILE A 37 -13.28 -1.14 -3.97
C ILE A 37 -14.72 -0.82 -4.43
N GLY A 38 -15.05 -1.11 -5.70
CA GLY A 38 -16.40 -0.97 -6.24
C GLY A 38 -17.40 -2.00 -5.69
N LEU A 39 -16.92 -3.10 -5.11
CA LEU A 39 -17.77 -4.11 -4.45
C LEU A 39 -18.23 -3.66 -3.06
N ILE A 40 -17.58 -2.65 -2.47
CA ILE A 40 -17.99 -2.11 -1.16
C ILE A 40 -19.19 -1.17 -1.37
N ARG A 41 -20.38 -1.66 -1.05
CA ARG A 41 -21.67 -0.95 -1.22
C ARG A 41 -22.10 -0.24 0.06
N GLY A 42 -22.82 0.87 -0.08
CA GLY A 42 -23.39 1.60 1.07
C GLY A 42 -22.43 2.59 1.73
N VAL A 43 -21.19 2.67 1.24
CA VAL A 43 -20.17 3.66 1.65
C VAL A 43 -19.65 4.46 0.45
N ASP A 44 -20.41 4.52 -0.64
CA ASP A 44 -19.98 5.13 -1.91
C ASP A 44 -19.41 6.54 -1.71
N ARG A 45 -20.09 7.39 -0.93
CA ARG A 45 -19.59 8.74 -0.63
C ARG A 45 -18.24 8.74 0.11
N VAL A 46 -18.07 7.87 1.10
CA VAL A 46 -16.82 7.80 1.89
C VAL A 46 -15.69 7.23 1.05
N ARG A 47 -15.99 6.21 0.22
CA ARG A 47 -15.06 5.65 -0.77
C ARG A 47 -14.54 6.73 -1.72
N ASP A 48 -15.44 7.52 -2.30
CA ASP A 48 -15.06 8.52 -3.30
C ASP A 48 -14.22 9.65 -2.66
N ILE A 49 -14.55 10.06 -1.43
CA ILE A 49 -13.73 11.01 -0.65
C ILE A 49 -12.33 10.45 -0.38
N LEU A 50 -12.23 9.17 0.00
CA LEU A 50 -10.96 8.51 0.26
C LEU A 50 -10.07 8.46 -1.00
N LEU A 51 -10.66 8.13 -2.14
CA LEU A 51 -9.95 8.04 -3.41
C LEU A 51 -9.43 9.41 -3.85
N ASP A 52 -10.29 10.44 -3.86
CA ASP A 52 -9.91 11.82 -4.22
C ASP A 52 -8.81 12.37 -3.29
N ASN A 53 -8.88 12.09 -1.98
CA ASN A 53 -7.82 12.46 -1.04
C ASN A 53 -6.48 11.80 -1.41
N THR A 54 -6.49 10.51 -1.70
CA THR A 54 -5.29 9.73 -2.05
C THR A 54 -4.69 10.20 -3.38
N GLU A 55 -5.52 10.51 -4.39
CA GLU A 55 -5.08 11.05 -5.69
C GLU A 55 -4.44 12.43 -5.56
N ARG A 56 -4.99 13.29 -4.70
CA ARG A 56 -4.39 14.59 -4.42
C ARG A 56 -3.04 14.44 -3.72
N PHE A 57 -2.91 13.50 -2.79
CA PHE A 57 -1.65 13.22 -2.12
C PHE A 57 -0.57 12.72 -3.07
N SER A 58 -0.91 11.76 -3.95
CA SER A 58 0.03 11.25 -4.95
C SER A 58 0.45 12.33 -5.95
N SER A 59 -0.41 13.33 -6.18
CA SER A 59 -0.12 14.52 -6.99
C SER A 59 0.68 15.61 -6.25
N GLY A 60 1.07 15.39 -4.99
CA GLY A 60 1.89 16.32 -4.20
C GLY A 60 1.10 17.40 -3.45
N TYR A 61 -0.23 17.31 -3.40
CA TYR A 61 -1.05 18.23 -2.61
C TYR A 61 -1.12 17.80 -1.13
N ALA A 62 -1.49 18.75 -0.26
CA ALA A 62 -1.69 18.52 1.16
C ALA A 62 -2.98 17.70 1.43
N ALA A 63 -2.88 16.37 1.28
CA ALA A 63 -4.00 15.44 1.42
C ALA A 63 -3.57 14.12 2.08
N ASN A 64 -2.90 14.17 3.23
CA ASN A 64 -2.22 13.01 3.82
C ASN A 64 -2.95 12.33 5.00
N ASN A 65 -4.19 12.71 5.32
CA ASN A 65 -4.87 12.24 6.52
C ASN A 65 -6.28 11.72 6.20
N VAL A 66 -6.55 10.50 6.66
CA VAL A 66 -7.86 9.84 6.59
C VAL A 66 -8.13 9.18 7.94
N LEU A 67 -9.32 9.43 8.51
CA LEU A 67 -9.84 8.70 9.67
C LEU A 67 -11.14 8.02 9.27
N LEU A 68 -11.11 6.69 9.12
CA LEU A 68 -12.31 5.87 8.98
C LEU A 68 -12.71 5.38 10.37
N TRP A 69 -13.92 5.67 10.79
CA TRP A 69 -14.45 5.31 12.10
C TRP A 69 -15.95 5.00 11.98
N GLY A 70 -16.41 4.01 12.73
CA GLY A 70 -17.75 3.43 12.66
C GLY A 70 -17.78 2.04 13.28
#